data_AF-A0A151J726-F1
#
_entry.id   AF-A0A151J726-F1
#
_cell.length_a   1.000
_cell.length_b   1.000
_cell.length_c   1.000
_cell.angle_alpha   90.00
_cell.angle_beta   90.00
_cell.angle_gamma   90.00
#
_symmetry.space_group_name_H-M   'P 1'
#
loop_
_entity.id
_entity.type
_entity.pdbx_description
1 polymer ?
#
loop_
_entity_poly.entity_id
_entity_poly.type
_entity_poly.pdbx_seq_one_letter_code
_entity_poly.pdbx_strand_id
1 'polypeptide(L)'
;MELSLSDSETYMTLTHNLVNKLLTQLKTLLKDWKRRGFVENSVYNNLNSSNPVVPLAYGLPKISRHPLCQKVGTIVGLIARVLSLSHPIYHQANFELIIKILINNGYPLKLIFSEIKNRLSRNFKRWNDHNNTIKDGSTVNNVDKINNSFFTIPFIPFLSEKIKKFFNKGSVVRMAYRGINNLRGFIKGHKDLCPKLSHTDVVYKINCRDCEASYVGQTSRCLKTRINEHRNHINWNTTQHSVITEHRISHHHEFDWENIKILDNERALNKILISEMIHIKQQKQSLNL
;
A
#
# COMPACT_ATOMS: atom_id res chain seq x y z
N MET A 1 9.01 6.74 -18.80
CA MET A 1 7.83 5.89 -18.54
C MET A 1 6.53 6.63 -18.89
N GLU A 2 6.51 7.97 -18.91
CA GLU A 2 5.46 8.72 -19.63
C GLU A 2 5.33 8.27 -21.09
N LEU A 3 6.46 8.04 -21.78
CA LEU A 3 6.53 7.42 -23.11
C LEU A 3 5.89 6.02 -23.23
N SER A 4 5.73 5.28 -22.12
CA SER A 4 5.11 3.94 -22.13
C SER A 4 3.61 4.00 -21.89
N LEU A 5 3.09 5.11 -21.35
CA LEU A 5 1.66 5.35 -21.14
C LEU A 5 1.06 6.24 -22.25
N SER A 6 1.90 6.87 -23.08
CA SER A 6 1.52 7.55 -24.32
C SER A 6 1.42 6.60 -25.52
N ASP A 7 1.71 5.31 -25.32
CA ASP A 7 1.58 4.29 -26.36
C ASP A 7 0.09 4.01 -26.61
N SER A 8 -0.43 4.64 -27.67
CA SER A 8 -1.80 4.48 -28.16
C SER A 8 -2.03 3.19 -28.94
N GLU A 9 -0.98 2.44 -29.28
CA GLU A 9 -1.12 1.14 -29.95
C GLU A 9 -1.40 0.01 -28.94
N THR A 10 -0.78 0.07 -27.76
CA THR A 10 -0.94 -0.99 -26.73
C THR A 10 -2.02 -0.66 -25.68
N TYR A 11 -2.28 0.62 -25.39
CA TYR A 11 -3.19 1.04 -24.33
C TYR A 11 -4.31 1.94 -24.85
N MET A 12 -5.53 1.69 -24.37
CA MET A 12 -6.72 2.49 -24.68
C MET A 12 -7.09 3.34 -23.48
N THR A 13 -7.31 4.64 -23.70
CA THR A 13 -7.98 5.52 -22.75
C THR A 13 -9.46 5.15 -22.66
N LEU A 14 -9.89 4.65 -21.50
CA LEU A 14 -11.29 4.31 -21.28
C LEU A 14 -12.06 5.59 -20.94
N THR A 15 -13.03 5.96 -21.78
CA THR A 15 -13.95 7.09 -21.55
C THR A 15 -14.94 6.81 -20.42
N HIS A 16 -15.18 5.53 -20.12
CA HIS A 16 -16.11 5.08 -19.10
C HIS A 16 -15.54 3.90 -18.31
N ASN A 17 -15.96 3.77 -17.05
CA ASN A 17 -15.59 2.64 -16.23
C ASN A 17 -16.29 1.36 -16.73
N LEU A 18 -15.52 0.47 -17.38
CA LEU A 18 -16.01 -0.80 -17.95
C LEU A 18 -16.69 -1.72 -16.92
N VAL A 19 -16.38 -1.55 -15.64
CA VAL A 19 -16.92 -2.36 -14.54
C VAL A 19 -18.38 -2.00 -14.25
N ASN A 20 -18.82 -0.78 -14.59
CA ASN A 20 -20.18 -0.32 -14.31
C ASN A 20 -21.24 -1.20 -15.00
N LYS A 21 -21.00 -1.65 -16.23
CA LYS A 21 -21.93 -2.53 -16.95
C LYS A 21 -22.10 -3.87 -16.24
N LEU A 22 -20.98 -4.45 -15.82
CA LEU A 22 -20.92 -5.75 -15.14
C LEU A 22 -21.56 -5.66 -13.74
N LEU A 23 -21.35 -4.54 -13.03
CA LEU A 23 -21.99 -4.25 -11.75
C LEU A 23 -23.50 -4.06 -11.89
N THR A 24 -23.95 -3.35 -12.91
CA THR A 24 -25.38 -3.19 -13.19
C THR A 24 -26.01 -4.54 -13.46
N GLN A 25 -25.38 -5.39 -14.27
CA GLN A 25 -25.86 -6.75 -14.54
C GLN A 25 -25.95 -7.61 -13.27
N LEU A 26 -24.91 -7.59 -12.42
CA LEU A 26 -24.92 -8.32 -11.15
C LEU A 26 -25.99 -7.80 -10.18
N LYS A 27 -26.19 -6.48 -10.08
CA LYS A 27 -27.23 -5.89 -9.25
C LYS A 27 -28.63 -6.25 -9.75
N THR A 28 -28.83 -6.26 -11.08
CA THR A 28 -30.10 -6.70 -11.68
C THR A 28 -30.37 -8.16 -11.39
N LEU A 29 -29.37 -9.03 -11.54
CA LEU A 29 -29.48 -10.45 -11.21
C LEU A 29 -29.84 -10.68 -9.73
N LEU A 30 -29.17 -9.97 -8.81
CA LEU A 30 -29.44 -10.08 -7.37
C LEU A 30 -30.86 -9.61 -7.01
N LYS A 31 -31.34 -8.53 -7.66
CA LYS A 31 -32.73 -8.06 -7.53
C LYS A 31 -33.72 -9.10 -8.04
N ASP A 32 -33.42 -9.74 -9.16
CA ASP A 32 -34.26 -10.79 -9.73
C ASP A 32 -34.33 -12.03 -8.83
N TRP A 33 -33.22 -12.42 -8.22
CA TRP A 33 -33.19 -13.52 -7.26
C TRP A 33 -34.03 -13.23 -6.02
N LYS A 34 -33.97 -12.01 -5.49
CA LYS A 34 -34.84 -11.57 -4.40
C LYS A 34 -36.32 -11.59 -4.81
N ARG A 35 -36.63 -11.04 -5.99
CA ARG A 35 -38.01 -11.00 -6.52
C ARG A 35 -38.61 -12.40 -6.71
N ARG A 36 -37.79 -13.38 -7.11
CA ARG A 36 -38.19 -14.78 -7.31
C ARG A 36 -38.16 -15.62 -6.02
N GLY A 37 -37.76 -15.04 -4.88
CA GLY A 37 -37.71 -15.74 -3.61
C GLY A 37 -36.53 -16.71 -3.45
N PHE A 38 -35.50 -16.64 -4.31
CA PHE A 38 -34.32 -17.50 -4.21
C PHE A 38 -33.36 -17.10 -3.08
N VAL A 39 -33.49 -15.88 -2.55
CA VAL A 39 -32.58 -15.29 -1.58
C VAL A 39 -33.38 -14.51 -0.54
N GLU A 40 -33.11 -14.74 0.75
CA GLU A 40 -33.73 -14.01 1.85
C GLU A 40 -33.25 -12.55 1.93
N ASN A 41 -34.03 -11.71 2.62
CA ASN A 41 -33.71 -10.28 2.79
C ASN A 41 -32.33 -10.04 3.43
N SER A 42 -31.94 -10.88 4.38
CA SER A 42 -30.64 -10.82 5.06
C SER A 42 -29.48 -11.03 4.08
N VAL A 43 -29.57 -12.09 3.26
CA VAL A 43 -28.56 -12.45 2.26
C VAL A 43 -28.50 -11.42 1.13
N TYR A 44 -29.66 -10.90 0.69
CA TYR A 44 -29.72 -9.82 -0.29
C TYR A 44 -28.98 -8.55 0.19
N ASN A 45 -29.21 -8.14 1.43
CA ASN A 45 -28.58 -6.94 1.99
C ASN A 45 -27.05 -7.11 2.13
N ASN A 46 -26.58 -8.32 2.45
CA ASN A 46 -25.14 -8.62 2.53
C ASN A 46 -24.47 -8.64 1.14
N LEU A 47 -25.15 -9.17 0.12
CA LEU A 47 -24.62 -9.25 -1.25
C LEU A 47 -24.72 -7.93 -2.01
N ASN A 48 -25.63 -7.03 -1.61
CA ASN A 48 -25.82 -5.73 -2.25
C ASN A 48 -24.75 -4.73 -1.82
N SER A 49 -23.57 -4.79 -2.45
CA SER A 49 -22.47 -3.87 -2.18
C SER A 49 -22.67 -2.49 -2.84
N SER A 50 -22.57 -1.44 -2.03
CA SER A 50 -22.60 -0.03 -2.48
C SER A 50 -21.28 0.43 -3.11
N ASN A 51 -20.17 -0.19 -2.71
CA ASN A 51 -18.83 0.17 -3.15
C ASN A 51 -18.02 -1.11 -3.46
N PRO A 52 -18.17 -1.66 -4.68
CA PRO A 52 -17.43 -2.84 -5.08
C PRO A 52 -15.96 -2.46 -5.20
N VAL A 53 -15.13 -2.91 -4.25
CA VAL A 53 -13.69 -2.92 -4.45
C VAL A 53 -13.44 -3.86 -5.62
N VAL A 54 -13.12 -3.30 -6.77
CA VAL A 54 -12.79 -4.09 -7.96
C VAL A 54 -11.65 -5.03 -7.56
N PRO A 55 -11.76 -6.34 -7.80
CA PRO A 55 -10.63 -7.23 -7.60
C PRO A 55 -9.52 -6.75 -8.52
N LEU A 56 -8.49 -6.18 -7.92
CA LEU A 56 -7.32 -5.68 -8.62
C LEU A 56 -6.51 -6.87 -9.12
N ALA A 57 -6.86 -7.34 -10.31
CA ALA A 57 -6.08 -8.35 -11.01
C ALA A 57 -4.92 -7.66 -11.72
N TYR A 58 -3.84 -7.37 -11.00
CA TYR A 58 -2.59 -7.01 -11.63
C TYR A 58 -1.89 -8.29 -12.11
N GLY A 59 -1.83 -8.49 -13.42
CA GLY A 59 -0.86 -9.40 -14.01
C GLY A 59 0.52 -8.78 -13.83
N LEU A 60 1.44 -9.46 -13.15
CA LEU A 60 2.83 -9.06 -13.08
C LEU A 60 3.53 -9.58 -14.35
N PRO A 61 3.96 -8.77 -15.32
CA PRO A 61 4.58 -9.30 -16.54
C PRO A 61 5.90 -10.01 -16.23
N LYS A 62 6.29 -11.01 -17.03
CA LYS A 62 7.56 -11.72 -16.84
C LYS A 62 8.78 -10.79 -17.00
N ILE A 63 8.68 -9.78 -17.85
CA ILE A 63 9.74 -8.80 -18.15
C ILE A 63 9.94 -7.80 -16.99
N SER A 64 8.96 -7.70 -16.08
CA SER A 64 9.03 -6.78 -14.95
C SER A 64 10.28 -7.02 -14.10
N ARG A 65 10.91 -5.96 -13.57
CA ARG A 65 12.14 -6.04 -12.75
C ARG A 65 11.84 -6.46 -11.31
N HIS A 66 11.05 -7.52 -11.14
CA HIS A 66 10.70 -8.11 -9.86
C HIS A 66 11.48 -9.42 -9.62
N PRO A 67 11.74 -9.78 -8.35
CA PRO A 67 12.39 -11.04 -8.02
C PRO A 67 11.58 -12.23 -8.51
N LEU A 68 12.26 -13.31 -8.87
CA LEU A 68 11.62 -14.53 -9.40
C LEU A 68 10.55 -15.08 -8.45
N CYS A 69 10.74 -14.99 -7.14
CA CYS A 69 9.77 -15.45 -6.16
C CYS A 69 8.42 -14.71 -6.23
N GLN A 70 8.41 -13.42 -6.56
CA GLN A 70 7.15 -12.67 -6.74
C GLN A 70 6.44 -13.10 -8.02
N LYS A 71 7.18 -13.33 -9.11
CA LYS A 71 6.66 -13.84 -10.39
C LYS A 71 6.07 -15.24 -10.25
N VAL A 72 6.76 -16.13 -9.55
CA VAL A 72 6.23 -17.45 -9.20
C VAL A 72 5.01 -17.30 -8.29
N GLY A 73 5.05 -16.37 -7.32
CA GLY A 73 3.92 -16.04 -6.45
C GLY A 73 2.65 -15.65 -7.21
N THR A 74 2.78 -14.91 -8.32
CA THR A 74 1.64 -14.58 -9.20
C THR A 74 0.99 -15.84 -9.78
N ILE A 75 1.79 -16.75 -10.34
CA ILE A 75 1.30 -18.03 -10.89
C ILE A 75 0.58 -18.83 -9.80
N VAL A 76 1.24 -18.96 -8.64
CA VAL A 76 0.72 -19.68 -7.48
C VAL A 76 -0.61 -19.10 -7.00
N GLY A 77 -0.70 -17.78 -6.87
CA GLY A 77 -1.90 -17.11 -6.40
C GLY A 77 -3.07 -17.25 -7.37
N LEU A 78 -2.81 -17.34 -8.68
CA LEU A 78 -3.85 -17.63 -9.68
C LEU A 78 -4.35 -19.08 -9.56
N ILE A 79 -3.43 -20.05 -9.49
CA ILE A 79 -3.77 -21.48 -9.32
C ILE A 79 -4.57 -21.71 -8.03
N ALA A 80 -4.12 -21.12 -6.91
CA ALA A 80 -4.79 -21.24 -5.62
C ALA A 80 -6.22 -20.71 -5.69
N ARG A 81 -6.46 -19.59 -6.39
CA ARG A 81 -7.81 -19.05 -6.56
C ARG A 81 -8.73 -19.99 -7.34
N VAL A 82 -8.24 -20.67 -8.37
CA VAL A 82 -9.06 -21.68 -9.08
C VAL A 82 -9.45 -22.80 -8.14
N LEU A 83 -8.46 -23.39 -7.46
CA LEU A 83 -8.69 -24.55 -6.61
C LEU A 83 -9.55 -24.22 -5.38
N SER A 84 -9.41 -23.02 -4.81
CA SER A 84 -10.10 -22.65 -3.58
C SER A 84 -11.43 -21.92 -3.80
N LEU A 85 -11.61 -21.17 -4.89
CA LEU A 85 -12.78 -20.29 -5.08
C LEU A 85 -13.72 -20.74 -6.19
N SER A 86 -13.29 -21.62 -7.10
CA SER A 86 -14.13 -22.06 -8.22
C SER A 86 -14.64 -23.48 -8.03
N HIS A 87 -15.87 -23.74 -8.48
CA HIS A 87 -16.45 -25.08 -8.48
C HIS A 87 -15.68 -25.99 -9.46
N PRO A 88 -15.47 -27.29 -9.15
CA PRO A 88 -14.67 -28.22 -9.98
C PRO A 88 -15.02 -28.24 -11.48
N ILE A 89 -16.31 -28.08 -11.80
CA ILE A 89 -16.81 -28.01 -13.19
C ILE A 89 -16.12 -26.88 -13.99
N TYR A 90 -15.78 -25.76 -13.34
CA TYR A 90 -15.14 -24.61 -13.99
C TYR A 90 -13.61 -24.65 -13.93
N HIS A 91 -13.01 -25.66 -13.28
CA HIS A 91 -11.55 -25.69 -13.10
C HIS A 91 -10.82 -25.73 -14.44
N GLN A 92 -11.29 -26.55 -15.37
CA GLN A 92 -10.67 -26.67 -16.70
C GLN A 92 -10.65 -25.32 -17.43
N ALA A 93 -11.82 -24.69 -17.60
CA ALA A 93 -11.93 -23.39 -18.27
C ALA A 93 -11.09 -22.30 -17.57
N ASN A 94 -11.05 -22.31 -16.24
CA ASN A 94 -10.25 -21.35 -15.46
C ASN A 94 -8.74 -21.57 -15.60
N PHE A 95 -8.28 -22.83 -15.68
CA PHE A 95 -6.88 -23.13 -15.92
C PHE A 95 -6.45 -22.72 -17.33
N GLU A 96 -7.27 -23.00 -18.35
CA GLU A 96 -7.04 -22.54 -19.73
C GLU A 96 -6.93 -21.01 -19.79
N LEU A 97 -7.84 -20.30 -19.11
CA LEU A 97 -7.81 -18.85 -18.99
C LEU A 97 -6.52 -18.34 -18.34
N ILE A 98 -6.10 -18.94 -17.21
CA ILE A 98 -4.87 -18.55 -16.52
C ILE A 98 -3.64 -18.78 -17.39
N ILE A 99 -3.57 -19.92 -18.07
CA ILE A 99 -2.45 -20.23 -18.98
C ILE A 99 -2.37 -19.18 -20.08
N LYS A 100 -3.50 -18.85 -20.71
CA LYS A 100 -3.58 -17.79 -21.73
C LYS A 100 -3.11 -16.44 -21.19
N ILE A 101 -3.58 -16.03 -20.00
CA ILE A 101 -3.17 -14.79 -19.36
C ILE A 101 -1.66 -14.77 -19.09
N LEU A 102 -1.10 -15.86 -18.55
CA LEU A 102 0.32 -15.94 -18.22
C LEU A 102 1.22 -15.93 -19.47
N ILE A 103 0.82 -16.63 -20.54
CA ILE A 103 1.52 -16.60 -21.83
C ILE A 103 1.52 -15.18 -22.40
N ASN A 104 0.35 -14.52 -22.42
CA ASN A 104 0.22 -13.14 -22.89
C ASN A 104 1.07 -12.15 -22.05
N ASN A 105 1.39 -12.51 -20.80
CA ASN A 105 2.29 -11.75 -19.93
C ASN A 105 3.78 -12.17 -20.03
N GLY A 106 4.13 -13.02 -21.01
CA GLY A 106 5.50 -13.45 -21.32
C GLY A 106 6.04 -14.55 -20.41
N TYR A 107 5.20 -15.29 -19.67
CA TYR A 107 5.68 -16.38 -18.82
C TYR A 107 5.99 -17.63 -19.66
N PRO A 108 7.16 -18.29 -19.47
CA PRO A 108 7.48 -19.52 -20.17
C PRO A 108 6.53 -20.66 -19.78
N LEU A 109 6.00 -21.39 -20.77
CA LEU A 109 5.13 -22.56 -20.56
C LEU A 109 5.73 -23.58 -19.58
N LYS A 110 7.02 -23.89 -19.73
CA LYS A 110 7.74 -24.80 -18.83
C LYS A 110 7.63 -24.38 -17.36
N LEU A 111 7.74 -23.08 -17.08
CA LEU A 111 7.61 -22.54 -15.73
C LEU A 111 6.17 -22.67 -15.23
N ILE A 112 5.18 -22.32 -16.06
CA ILE A 112 3.76 -22.40 -15.72
C ILE A 112 3.38 -23.82 -15.32
N PHE A 113 3.64 -24.80 -16.20
CA PHE A 113 3.31 -26.20 -15.94
C PHE A 113 4.08 -26.78 -14.75
N SER A 114 5.34 -26.41 -14.57
CA SER A 114 6.12 -26.84 -13.40
C SER A 114 5.48 -26.39 -12.09
N GLU A 115 5.00 -25.14 -12.02
CA GLU A 115 4.38 -24.63 -10.79
C GLU A 115 2.96 -25.19 -10.58
N ILE A 116 2.20 -25.44 -11.66
CA ILE A 116 0.91 -26.16 -11.58
C ILE A 116 1.13 -27.55 -10.97
N LYS A 117 2.06 -28.33 -11.53
CA LYS A 117 2.39 -29.67 -11.03
C LYS A 117 2.81 -29.62 -9.56
N ASN A 118 3.70 -28.69 -9.20
CA ASN A 118 4.17 -28.51 -7.83
C ASN A 118 3.06 -28.09 -6.85
N ARG A 119 2.06 -27.33 -7.29
CA ARG A 119 0.96 -26.90 -6.43
C ARG A 119 -0.05 -28.00 -6.22
N LEU A 120 -0.43 -28.71 -7.27
CA LEU A 120 -1.32 -29.86 -7.18
C LEU A 120 -0.70 -30.93 -6.27
N SER A 121 0.56 -31.30 -6.48
CA SER A 121 1.23 -32.32 -5.66
C SER A 121 1.27 -31.96 -4.17
N ARG A 122 1.58 -30.70 -3.83
CA ARG A 122 1.54 -30.22 -2.43
C ARG A 122 0.15 -30.26 -1.82
N ASN A 123 -0.88 -29.93 -2.59
CA ASN A 123 -2.27 -29.96 -2.13
C ASN A 123 -2.75 -31.41 -1.90
N PHE A 124 -2.44 -32.33 -2.83
CA PHE A 124 -2.72 -33.76 -2.66
C PHE A 124 -2.03 -34.32 -1.43
N LYS A 125 -0.74 -33.98 -1.23
CA LYS A 125 0.02 -34.45 -0.06
C LYS A 125 -0.61 -33.96 1.25
N ARG A 126 -0.95 -32.66 1.32
CA ARG A 126 -1.67 -32.08 2.47
C ARG A 126 -3.01 -32.75 2.75
N TRP A 127 -3.76 -33.10 1.71
CA TRP A 127 -5.04 -33.78 1.85
C TRP A 127 -4.87 -35.19 2.42
N ASN A 128 -3.88 -35.95 1.94
CA ASN A 128 -3.55 -37.26 2.50
C ASN A 128 -3.05 -37.18 3.95
N ASP A 129 -2.20 -36.20 4.26
CA ASP A 129 -1.69 -36.00 5.61
C ASP A 129 -2.84 -35.66 6.59
N HIS A 130 -3.80 -34.83 6.17
CA HIS A 130 -4.97 -34.47 6.98
C HIS A 130 -5.91 -35.67 7.20
N ASN A 131 -6.08 -36.54 6.21
CA ASN A 131 -6.87 -37.76 6.34
C ASN A 131 -6.21 -38.79 7.28
N ASN A 132 -4.88 -38.78 7.38
CA ASN A 132 -4.14 -39.64 8.30
C ASN A 132 -4.13 -39.08 9.73
N THR A 133 -4.01 -37.77 9.94
CA THR A 133 -4.11 -37.18 11.30
C THR A 133 -5.51 -37.22 11.90
N ILE A 134 -6.58 -37.30 11.08
CA ILE A 134 -7.94 -37.55 11.59
C ILE A 134 -8.11 -38.98 12.11
N LYS A 135 -7.30 -39.94 11.63
CA LYS A 135 -7.35 -41.34 12.08
C LYS A 135 -6.53 -41.61 13.34
N ASP A 136 -5.45 -40.87 13.57
CA ASP A 136 -4.66 -40.95 14.80
C ASP A 136 -5.01 -39.79 15.74
N GLY A 137 -6.00 -40.03 16.61
CA GLY A 137 -6.28 -39.15 17.74
C GLY A 137 -5.20 -39.25 18.82
N SER A 138 -3.99 -38.71 18.59
CA SER A 138 -3.07 -38.40 19.69
C SER A 138 -1.91 -37.45 19.33
N THR A 139 -1.66 -36.55 20.29
CA THR A 139 -0.43 -35.79 20.60
C THR A 139 0.04 -34.65 19.68
N VAL A 140 -0.32 -33.45 20.16
CA VAL A 140 0.42 -32.19 20.20
C VAL A 140 1.90 -32.28 19.83
N ASN A 141 2.32 -31.43 18.89
CA ASN A 141 3.68 -30.90 18.85
C ASN A 141 3.63 -29.38 18.68
N ASN A 142 3.68 -28.67 19.82
CA ASN A 142 4.13 -27.28 19.87
C ASN A 142 5.60 -27.27 19.45
N VAL A 143 5.86 -27.26 18.15
CA VAL A 143 7.17 -26.90 17.63
C VAL A 143 7.30 -25.41 17.87
N ASP A 144 8.19 -25.05 18.79
CA ASP A 144 8.62 -23.67 19.05
C ASP A 144 8.77 -22.96 17.71
N LYS A 145 7.83 -22.06 17.45
CA LYS A 145 7.76 -21.31 16.20
C LYS A 145 8.89 -20.31 16.28
N ILE A 146 10.09 -20.73 15.85
CA ILE A 146 11.28 -19.87 15.78
C ILE A 146 10.83 -18.58 15.10
N ASN A 147 10.78 -17.51 15.90
CA ASN A 147 10.31 -16.20 15.46
C ASN A 147 11.42 -15.61 14.59
N ASN A 148 11.49 -16.09 13.35
CA ASN A 148 12.43 -15.58 12.36
C ASN A 148 12.08 -14.12 12.12
N SER A 149 12.91 -13.21 12.62
CA SER A 149 12.78 -11.79 12.34
C SER A 149 13.06 -11.55 10.86
N PHE A 150 12.30 -10.66 10.22
CA PHE A 150 12.48 -10.32 8.82
C PHE A 150 12.95 -8.88 8.67
N PHE A 151 13.87 -8.65 7.75
CA PHE A 151 14.17 -7.31 7.25
C PHE A 151 13.90 -7.24 5.75
N THR A 152 13.62 -6.03 5.26
CA THR A 152 13.29 -5.80 3.85
C THR A 152 14.40 -5.01 3.16
N ILE A 153 14.74 -5.42 1.94
CA ILE A 153 15.64 -4.65 1.08
C ILE A 153 14.97 -4.34 -0.27
N PRO A 154 15.24 -3.17 -0.88
CA PRO A 154 14.89 -2.92 -2.27
C PRO A 154 15.44 -4.02 -3.19
N PHE A 155 14.62 -4.51 -4.12
CA PHE A 155 15.09 -5.48 -5.11
C PHE A 155 15.88 -4.78 -6.22
N ILE A 156 17.18 -5.08 -6.26
CA ILE A 156 18.13 -4.70 -7.30
C ILE A 156 18.61 -6.01 -7.92
N PRO A 157 18.36 -6.25 -9.22
CA PRO A 157 18.83 -7.45 -9.91
C PRO A 157 20.33 -7.70 -9.65
N PHE A 158 20.73 -8.96 -9.53
CA PHE A 158 22.09 -9.42 -9.21
C PHE A 158 22.57 -9.09 -7.79
N LEU A 159 22.47 -7.84 -7.33
CA LEU A 159 22.95 -7.41 -6.02
C LEU A 159 22.13 -8.02 -4.88
N SER A 160 20.82 -7.82 -4.90
CA SER A 160 19.93 -8.30 -3.84
C SER A 160 19.92 -9.83 -3.75
N GLU A 161 20.18 -10.53 -4.85
CA GLU A 161 20.28 -12.00 -4.88
C GLU A 161 21.57 -12.51 -4.25
N LYS A 162 22.71 -11.84 -4.49
CA LYS A 162 23.98 -12.14 -3.79
C LYS A 162 23.84 -11.93 -2.29
N ILE A 163 23.23 -10.82 -1.89
CA ILE A 163 22.94 -10.52 -0.48
C ILE A 163 22.03 -11.62 0.11
N LYS A 164 20.99 -12.06 -0.61
CA LYS A 164 20.11 -13.15 -0.15
C LYS A 164 20.87 -14.45 0.11
N LYS A 165 21.80 -14.81 -0.77
CA LYS A 165 22.62 -16.03 -0.61
C LYS A 165 23.49 -15.97 0.63
N PHE A 166 23.98 -14.79 1.00
CA PHE A 166 24.73 -14.57 2.23
C PHE A 166 23.86 -14.83 3.48
N PHE A 167 22.68 -14.20 3.56
CA PHE A 167 21.76 -14.38 4.70
C PHE A 167 21.05 -15.74 4.73
N ASN A 168 20.94 -16.47 3.63
CA ASN A 168 20.34 -17.80 3.66
C ASN A 168 21.20 -18.84 4.40
N LYS A 169 22.50 -18.57 4.63
CA LYS A 169 23.40 -19.47 5.36
C LYS A 169 23.40 -19.14 6.86
N GLY A 170 22.47 -19.73 7.60
CA GLY A 170 22.55 -19.83 9.05
C GLY A 170 22.22 -18.57 9.87
N SER A 171 21.67 -17.51 9.28
CA SER A 171 21.23 -16.35 10.08
C SER A 171 19.85 -16.54 10.70
N VAL A 172 19.70 -16.07 11.94
CA VAL A 172 18.41 -15.98 12.66
C VAL A 172 17.43 -15.04 11.94
N VAL A 173 17.97 -14.08 11.20
CA VAL A 173 17.18 -13.06 10.48
C VAL A 173 17.01 -13.46 9.01
N ARG A 174 15.77 -13.40 8.51
CA ARG A 174 15.44 -13.70 7.12
C ARG A 174 15.28 -12.43 6.30
N MET A 175 15.69 -12.50 5.04
CA MET A 175 15.62 -11.36 4.13
C MET A 175 14.42 -11.45 3.18
N ALA A 176 13.66 -10.36 3.09
CA ALA A 176 12.57 -10.18 2.14
C ALA A 176 12.85 -9.05 1.14
N TYR A 177 12.26 -9.16 -0.06
CA TYR A 177 12.40 -8.15 -1.10
C TYR A 177 11.24 -7.15 -1.06
N ARG A 178 11.55 -5.86 -1.17
CA ARG A 178 10.61 -4.76 -1.36
C ARG A 178 10.70 -4.25 -2.80
N GLY A 179 9.55 -4.08 -3.44
CA GLY A 179 9.48 -3.40 -4.74
C GLY A 179 9.75 -1.91 -4.57
N ILE A 180 10.62 -1.36 -5.41
CA ILE A 180 10.95 0.08 -5.41
C ILE A 180 9.76 0.88 -5.98
N ASN A 181 9.21 0.40 -7.09
CA ASN A 181 8.09 1.03 -7.77
C ASN A 181 6.79 0.33 -7.35
N ASN A 182 6.07 0.94 -6.42
CA ASN A 182 4.70 0.52 -6.12
C ASN A 182 3.72 1.36 -6.93
N LEU A 183 2.60 0.75 -7.31
CA LEU A 183 1.53 1.46 -8.02
C LEU A 183 0.86 2.52 -7.15
N ARG A 184 1.12 2.57 -5.83
CA ARG A 184 0.50 3.54 -4.91
C ARG A 184 0.83 5.00 -5.25
N GLY A 185 1.97 5.26 -5.89
CA GLY A 185 2.31 6.59 -6.39
C GLY A 185 1.41 7.07 -7.53
N PHE A 186 0.95 6.14 -8.37
CA PHE A 186 0.17 6.40 -9.59
C PHE A 186 -1.33 6.18 -9.35
N ILE A 187 -1.67 5.01 -8.82
CA ILE A 187 -3.00 4.59 -8.41
C ILE A 187 -3.14 4.97 -6.94
N LYS A 188 -3.35 6.26 -6.70
CA LYS A 188 -3.90 6.72 -5.43
C LYS A 188 -5.31 6.13 -5.34
N GLY A 189 -5.68 5.58 -4.18
CA GLY A 189 -7.08 5.20 -3.98
C GLY A 189 -7.98 6.38 -4.36
N HIS A 190 -9.22 6.13 -4.82
CA HIS A 190 -10.23 7.16 -5.11
C HIS A 190 -10.69 7.89 -3.83
N LYS A 191 -9.74 8.36 -3.03
CA LYS A 191 -9.97 9.21 -1.87
C LYS A 191 -9.68 10.62 -2.31
N ASP A 192 -10.51 11.54 -1.82
CA ASP A 192 -10.34 12.96 -2.07
C ASP A 192 -8.95 13.40 -1.61
N LEU A 193 -8.38 14.35 -2.36
CA LEU A 193 -7.12 14.96 -1.99
C LEU A 193 -7.31 15.68 -0.66
N CYS A 194 -6.54 15.33 0.36
CA CYS A 194 -6.57 16.07 1.62
C CYS A 194 -5.95 17.46 1.38
N PRO A 195 -6.66 18.57 1.67
CA PRO A 195 -6.07 19.90 1.58
C PRO A 195 -4.85 20.00 2.50
N LYS A 196 -3.83 20.73 2.06
CA LYS A 196 -2.53 20.87 2.77
C LYS A 196 -2.68 21.25 4.25
N LEU A 197 -3.58 22.17 4.57
CA LEU A 197 -3.80 22.62 5.94
C LEU A 197 -4.58 21.63 6.81
N SER A 198 -5.22 20.63 6.20
CA SER A 198 -6.00 19.59 6.90
C SER A 198 -5.16 18.38 7.31
N HIS A 199 -3.85 18.39 7.04
CA HIS A 199 -2.95 17.34 7.48
C HIS A 199 -2.71 17.37 8.99
N THR A 200 -2.55 16.18 9.58
CA THR A 200 -2.15 15.94 10.97
C THR A 200 -0.78 15.26 11.01
N ASP A 201 -0.15 15.27 12.18
CA ASP A 201 1.12 14.58 12.44
C ASP A 201 2.22 15.03 11.46
N VAL A 202 2.39 16.35 11.36
CA VAL A 202 3.30 16.99 10.40
C VAL A 202 4.34 17.85 11.10
N VAL A 203 5.55 17.84 10.52
CA VAL A 203 6.55 18.88 10.74
C VAL A 203 6.34 19.95 9.68
N TYR A 204 6.08 21.19 10.11
CA TYR A 204 5.84 22.32 9.24
C TYR A 204 6.88 23.42 9.44
N LYS A 205 7.00 24.27 8.42
CA LYS A 205 7.91 25.42 8.38
C LYS A 205 7.15 26.68 7.98
N ILE A 206 7.35 27.73 8.76
CA ILE A 206 6.84 29.09 8.53
C ILE A 206 8.04 29.99 8.29
N ASN A 207 8.05 30.71 7.18
CA ASN A 207 9.11 31.66 6.86
C ASN A 207 8.72 33.07 7.31
N CYS A 208 9.70 33.85 7.73
CA CYS A 208 9.56 35.30 7.73
C CYS A 208 9.52 35.81 6.27
N ARG A 209 8.74 36.86 5.99
CA ARG A 209 8.71 37.52 4.69
C ARG A 209 9.87 38.49 4.50
N ASP A 210 10.32 39.07 5.60
CA ASP A 210 11.23 40.22 5.58
C ASP A 210 12.70 39.83 5.88
N CYS A 211 12.95 38.59 6.33
CA CYS A 211 14.30 38.07 6.54
C CYS A 211 14.41 36.56 6.25
N GLU A 212 15.64 36.02 6.27
CA GLU A 212 15.90 34.59 6.02
C GLU A 212 15.51 33.67 7.18
N ALA A 213 15.00 34.23 8.28
CA ALA A 213 14.61 33.46 9.46
C ALA A 213 13.39 32.57 9.18
N SER A 214 13.39 31.39 9.79
CA SER A 214 12.26 30.47 9.71
C SER A 214 12.02 29.72 11.01
N TYR A 215 10.75 29.48 11.28
CA TYR A 215 10.29 28.67 12.40
C TYR A 215 9.89 27.29 11.88
N VAL A 216 10.39 26.24 12.53
CA VAL A 216 9.99 24.86 12.28
C VAL A 216 9.27 24.34 13.50
N GLY A 217 8.13 23.67 13.34
CA GLY A 217 7.45 23.06 14.47
C GLY A 217 6.70 21.80 14.06
N GLN A 218 6.39 20.97 15.03
CA GLN A 218 5.51 19.83 14.84
C GLN A 218 4.07 20.10 15.31
N THR A 219 3.14 19.29 14.82
CA THR A 219 1.77 19.20 15.35
C THR A 219 1.18 17.82 15.12
N SER A 220 0.61 17.23 16.18
CA SER A 220 -0.26 16.05 16.06
C SER A 220 -1.70 16.45 15.67
N ARG A 221 -2.10 17.69 15.98
CA ARG A 221 -3.41 18.24 15.56
C ARG A 221 -3.36 18.68 14.10
N CYS A 222 -4.54 19.01 13.57
CA CYS A 222 -4.69 19.62 12.25
C CYS A 222 -3.78 20.86 12.11
N LEU A 223 -2.99 20.92 11.04
CA LEU A 223 -2.05 22.00 10.77
C LEU A 223 -2.75 23.37 10.78
N LYS A 224 -3.96 23.47 10.21
CA LYS A 224 -4.79 24.68 10.25
C LYS A 224 -5.00 25.20 11.67
N THR A 225 -5.30 24.30 12.60
CA THR A 225 -5.52 24.65 14.01
C THR A 225 -4.24 25.22 14.62
N ARG A 226 -3.10 24.55 14.40
CA ARG A 226 -1.81 25.01 14.94
C ARG A 226 -1.39 26.38 14.40
N ILE A 227 -1.64 26.64 13.12
CA ILE A 227 -1.35 27.94 12.50
C ILE A 227 -2.24 29.02 13.08
N ASN A 228 -3.54 28.73 13.27
CA ASN A 228 -4.46 29.68 13.89
C ASN A 228 -4.09 30.00 15.34
N GLU A 229 -3.62 29.01 16.09
CA GLU A 229 -3.08 29.24 17.45
C GLU A 229 -1.93 30.25 17.41
N HIS A 230 -0.95 30.09 16.50
CA HIS A 230 0.15 31.04 16.34
C HIS A 230 -0.32 32.44 15.91
N ARG A 231 -1.25 32.52 14.93
CA ARG A 231 -1.83 33.80 14.48
C ARG A 231 -2.56 34.51 15.62
N ASN A 232 -3.34 33.78 16.41
CA ASN A 232 -4.09 34.35 17.53
C ASN A 232 -3.18 34.79 18.66
N HIS A 233 -2.11 34.04 18.93
CA HIS A 233 -1.14 34.35 19.99
C HIS A 233 -0.43 35.69 19.77
N ILE A 234 -0.27 36.12 18.52
CA ILE A 234 0.29 37.44 18.18
C ILE A 234 -0.62 38.58 18.65
N ASN A 235 -1.94 38.37 18.61
CA ASN A 235 -2.92 39.40 18.98
C ASN A 235 -3.20 39.42 20.49
N TRP A 236 -2.66 38.48 21.26
CA TRP A 236 -2.86 38.41 22.70
C TRP A 236 -1.85 39.29 23.43
N ASN A 237 -2.33 40.16 24.32
CA ASN A 237 -1.50 40.91 25.27
C ASN A 237 -1.05 40.02 26.44
N THR A 238 -0.35 38.94 26.12
CA THR A 238 0.21 37.99 27.08
C THR A 238 1.68 38.33 27.35
N THR A 239 2.12 38.17 28.60
CA THR A 239 3.51 38.40 29.02
C THR A 239 4.51 37.37 28.50
N GLN A 240 4.05 36.15 28.19
CA GLN A 240 4.85 35.07 27.62
C GLN A 240 4.65 34.98 26.11
N HIS A 241 5.53 35.62 25.32
CA HIS A 241 5.46 35.55 23.87
C HIS A 241 6.01 34.21 23.35
N SER A 242 5.41 33.70 22.26
CA SER A 242 6.01 32.60 21.50
C SER A 242 7.15 33.16 20.67
N VAL A 243 8.11 32.34 20.26
CA VAL A 243 9.27 32.84 19.50
C VAL A 243 8.87 33.50 18.17
N ILE A 244 7.75 33.06 17.58
CA ILE A 244 7.15 33.70 16.41
C ILE A 244 6.64 35.10 16.77
N THR A 245 5.89 35.23 17.85
CA THR A 245 5.36 36.51 18.34
C THR A 245 6.49 37.47 18.70
N GLU A 246 7.50 36.99 19.42
CA GLU A 246 8.66 37.78 19.84
C GLU A 246 9.48 38.29 18.65
N HIS A 247 9.77 37.44 17.66
CA HIS A 247 10.47 37.86 16.43
C HIS A 247 9.72 38.96 15.68
N ARG A 248 8.39 38.79 15.53
CA ARG A 248 7.54 39.78 14.87
C ARG A 248 7.50 41.12 15.61
N ILE A 249 7.38 41.11 16.94
CA ILE A 249 7.32 42.34 17.74
C ILE A 249 8.67 43.06 17.74
N SER A 250 9.77 42.33 17.94
CA SER A 250 11.12 42.91 18.06
C SER A 250 11.67 43.48 16.76
N HIS A 251 11.37 42.84 15.62
CA HIS A 251 11.90 43.24 14.31
C HIS A 251 10.85 43.92 13.41
N HIS A 252 9.60 44.02 13.86
CA HIS A 252 8.46 44.51 13.06
C HIS A 252 8.27 43.75 11.74
N HIS A 253 8.61 42.47 11.72
CA HIS A 253 8.50 41.61 10.55
C HIS A 253 7.17 40.83 10.50
N GLU A 254 6.77 40.38 9.32
CA GLU A 254 5.59 39.54 9.11
C GLU A 254 5.96 38.12 8.66
N PHE A 255 5.15 37.14 9.06
CA PHE A 255 5.32 35.75 8.63
C PHE A 255 4.48 35.42 7.40
N ASP A 256 4.98 34.50 6.57
CA ASP A 256 4.22 34.02 5.43
C ASP A 256 3.25 32.92 5.83
N TRP A 257 2.03 33.35 6.15
CA TRP A 257 0.97 32.47 6.60
C TRP A 257 0.24 31.71 5.49
N GLU A 258 0.47 32.08 4.22
CA GLU A 258 -0.20 31.46 3.07
C GLU A 258 0.67 30.34 2.47
N ASN A 259 2.00 30.52 2.43
CA ASN A 259 2.93 29.54 1.85
C ASN A 259 3.64 28.65 2.89
N ILE A 260 2.90 28.16 3.88
CA ILE A 260 3.45 27.28 4.92
C ILE A 260 3.90 25.96 4.31
N LYS A 261 5.12 25.48 4.60
CA LYS A 261 5.66 24.26 4.00
C LYS A 261 5.50 23.08 4.97
N ILE A 262 5.06 21.93 4.46
CA ILE A 262 5.14 20.66 5.21
C ILE A 262 6.48 20.04 4.84
N LEU A 263 7.32 19.79 5.84
CA LEU A 263 8.65 19.20 5.68
C LEU A 263 8.60 17.68 5.77
N ASP A 264 7.81 17.15 6.71
CA ASP A 264 7.68 15.71 6.94
C ASP A 264 6.28 15.36 7.49
N ASN A 265 5.88 14.08 7.36
CA ASN A 265 4.65 13.53 7.92
C ASN A 265 4.94 12.17 8.54
N GLU A 266 4.81 12.07 9.87
CA GLU A 266 5.15 10.86 10.60
C GLU A 266 4.25 10.70 11.82
N ARG A 267 3.65 9.52 11.95
CA ARG A 267 2.65 9.24 13.00
C ARG A 267 3.29 8.81 14.31
N ALA A 268 4.51 8.28 14.24
CA ALA A 268 5.21 7.80 15.43
C ALA A 268 5.92 8.96 16.14
N LEU A 269 5.56 9.20 17.40
CA LEU A 269 6.04 10.33 18.21
C LEU A 269 7.58 10.43 18.25
N ASN A 270 8.25 9.30 18.47
CA ASN A 270 9.71 9.27 18.53
C ASN A 270 10.36 9.74 17.22
N LYS A 271 9.78 9.38 16.07
CA LYS A 271 10.33 9.74 14.77
C LYS A 271 10.02 11.18 14.38
N ILE A 272 8.83 11.69 14.69
CA ILE A 272 8.48 13.09 14.40
C ILE A 272 9.31 14.06 15.25
N LEU A 273 9.61 13.71 16.50
CA LEU A 273 10.54 14.49 17.34
C LEU A 273 11.95 14.56 16.73
N ILE A 274 12.47 13.41 16.28
CA ILE A 274 13.78 13.35 15.61
C ILE A 274 13.74 14.15 14.30
N SER A 275 12.67 14.02 13.51
CA SER A 275 12.48 14.73 12.25
C SER A 275 12.41 16.25 12.45
N GLU A 276 11.67 16.72 13.45
CA GLU A 276 11.61 18.13 13.85
C GLU A 276 13.01 18.67 14.17
N MET A 277 13.77 17.96 15.02
CA MET A 277 15.12 18.37 15.39
C MET A 277 16.08 18.42 14.20
N ILE A 278 16.03 17.42 13.32
CA ILE A 278 16.83 17.40 12.08
C ILE A 278 16.48 18.62 11.22
N HIS A 279 15.19 18.90 11.03
CA HIS A 279 14.75 20.02 10.23
C HIS A 279 15.08 21.38 10.85
N ILE A 280 15.05 21.52 12.18
CA ILE A 280 15.53 22.73 12.88
C ILE A 280 17.02 22.94 12.59
N LYS A 281 17.86 21.92 12.76
CA LYS A 281 19.31 22.00 12.54
C LYS A 281 19.71 22.25 11.09
N GLN A 282 18.85 21.90 10.12
CA GLN A 282 19.07 22.17 8.71
C GLN A 282 18.77 23.62 8.31
N GLN A 283 18.11 24.42 9.15
CA GLN A 283 17.82 25.81 8.83
C GLN A 283 19.07 26.68 8.99
N LYS A 284 19.24 27.66 8.09
CA LYS A 284 20.32 28.65 8.20
C LYS A 284 20.10 29.61 9.37
N GLN A 285 18.89 30.16 9.47
CA GLN A 285 18.45 31.03 10.55
C GLN A 285 17.17 30.44 11.16
N SER A 286 17.33 29.62 12.19
CA SER A 286 16.19 29.02 12.90
C SER A 286 15.75 29.93 14.04
N LEU A 287 14.43 30.13 14.15
CA LEU A 287 13.79 30.79 15.30
C LEU A 287 13.50 29.83 16.46
N ASN A 288 13.98 28.58 16.41
CA ASN A 288 13.69 27.58 17.44
C ASN A 288 14.73 27.53 18.56
N LEU A 289 15.81 28.32 18.45
CA LEU A 289 17.01 28.29 19.29
C LEU A 289 17.09 29.51 20.18
#